data_AF-E4YMK0-F1
#
_entry.id   AF-E4YMK0-F1
#
_cell.length_a   1.000
_cell.length_b   1.000
_cell.length_c   1.000
_cell.angle_alpha   90.00
_cell.angle_beta   90.00
_cell.angle_gamma   90.00
#
_symmetry.space_group_name_H-M   'P 1'
#
loop_
_entity.id
_entity.type
_entity.pdbx_description
1 polymer ?
#
loop_
_entity_poly.entity_id
_entity_poly.type
_entity_poly.pdbx_seq_one_letter_code
_entity_poly.pdbx_strand_id
1 'polypeptide(L)'
;YYSLFLPKAAMGVALIFRMDWSSLKKGQFLIDGLAQNAWDTGAGTGVFLTYSTIMPKSHKVVFYSLLTPIINNMISLMMGITTFAAAFDYLSRHHPEMTPNGILEIMKENGPANTGMTLVWMPVFFENFPNGRAICTIFYLCLTIAGLTSLISMTEMVVRQVTHLKIRRKIAAPLVCAAVCIGGFCNTNLNFLANQDYTWGYGSILCGAFLCYLISRIGVEEVRVEFINKISEEIKDFKVPRAWGILIALLVPFQIFLIFMWWIEENARKSHLMRKELILEHIRNGTWDPHDRRINKPPELHDDFIWCILQWTLVMVGLSMLNRAYEFKWRHKFDLFDDPEAETEPTTQFPEGSTSQPAQPKYEVSDLPSYEEVTRSPVSLNPANLSASFTNPAFTPR
;
A
#
# COMPACT_ATOMS: atom_id res chain seq x y z
N TYR A 1 0.83 -4.61 -21.88
CA TYR A 1 0.60 -5.03 -23.28
C TYR A 1 1.93 -5.15 -24.01
N TYR A 2 2.64 -4.05 -24.32
CA TYR A 2 3.92 -4.10 -25.06
C TYR A 2 4.96 -5.04 -24.45
N SER A 3 5.09 -5.04 -23.11
CA SER A 3 5.99 -5.93 -22.37
C SER A 3 5.85 -7.41 -22.73
N LEU A 4 4.66 -7.87 -23.14
CA LEU A 4 4.40 -9.27 -23.49
C LEU A 4 4.93 -9.65 -24.89
N PHE A 5 5.17 -8.66 -25.76
CA PHE A 5 5.66 -8.87 -27.12
C PHE A 5 7.19 -8.79 -27.21
N LEU A 6 7.88 -8.57 -26.09
CA LEU A 6 9.34 -8.62 -26.10
C LEU A 6 9.82 -10.04 -26.39
N PRO A 7 10.90 -10.22 -27.17
CA PRO A 7 11.39 -11.52 -27.61
C PRO A 7 11.56 -12.57 -26.50
N LYS A 8 11.95 -12.12 -25.30
CA LYS A 8 12.24 -12.98 -24.15
C LYS A 8 11.25 -12.80 -22.98
N ALA A 9 10.14 -12.09 -23.19
CA ALA A 9 9.10 -11.85 -22.19
C ALA A 9 8.55 -13.14 -21.56
N ALA A 10 8.32 -14.18 -22.39
CA ALA A 10 7.73 -15.43 -21.96
C ALA A 10 8.50 -16.10 -20.82
N MET A 11 9.83 -15.94 -20.74
CA MET A 11 10.64 -16.50 -19.66
C MET A 11 10.36 -15.81 -18.32
N GLY A 12 10.24 -14.49 -18.32
CA GLY A 12 9.89 -13.72 -17.11
C GLY A 12 8.46 -14.03 -16.63
N VAL A 13 7.50 -14.14 -17.56
CA VAL A 13 6.12 -14.51 -17.23
C VAL A 13 6.05 -15.93 -16.66
N ALA A 14 6.73 -16.89 -17.29
CA ALA A 14 6.77 -18.27 -16.81
C ALA A 14 7.35 -18.38 -15.40
N LEU A 15 8.30 -17.51 -15.04
CA LEU A 15 8.89 -17.49 -13.70
C LEU A 15 7.91 -17.01 -12.63
N ILE A 16 7.11 -15.97 -12.88
CA ILE A 16 6.10 -15.48 -11.92
C ILE A 16 5.10 -16.59 -11.57
N PHE A 17 4.71 -17.39 -12.57
CA PHE A 17 3.76 -18.48 -12.38
C PHE A 17 4.41 -19.81 -12.01
N ARG A 18 5.73 -19.85 -11.84
CA ARG A 18 6.45 -21.04 -11.39
C ARG A 18 6.35 -21.15 -9.87
N MET A 19 5.52 -22.06 -9.40
CA MET A 19 5.34 -22.26 -7.98
C MET A 19 6.47 -23.11 -7.37
N ASP A 20 7.13 -22.57 -6.35
CA ASP A 20 8.08 -23.30 -5.51
C ASP A 20 7.45 -23.65 -4.15
N TRP A 21 6.96 -24.88 -4.04
CA TRP A 21 6.35 -25.41 -2.81
C TRP A 21 7.31 -25.41 -1.62
N SER A 22 8.62 -25.41 -1.85
CA SER A 22 9.60 -25.36 -0.74
C SER A 22 9.59 -24.02 -0.03
N SER A 23 9.23 -22.94 -0.74
CA SER A 23 9.16 -21.59 -0.16
C SER A 23 8.00 -21.42 0.82
N LEU A 24 6.91 -22.19 0.67
CA LEU A 24 5.80 -22.21 1.65
C LEU A 24 6.20 -22.78 3.02
N LYS A 25 7.35 -23.44 3.13
CA LYS A 25 7.90 -23.94 4.41
C LYS A 25 8.73 -22.90 5.16
N LYS A 26 8.91 -21.71 4.58
CA LYS A 26 9.68 -20.61 5.17
C LYS A 26 8.70 -19.63 5.80
N GLY A 27 8.71 -19.51 7.12
CA GLY A 27 7.91 -18.53 7.85
C GLY A 27 8.19 -17.10 7.40
N GLN A 28 9.44 -16.77 7.09
CA GLN A 28 9.82 -15.47 6.51
C GLN A 28 9.05 -15.16 5.21
N PHE A 29 8.95 -16.14 4.30
CA PHE A 29 8.22 -15.97 3.04
C PHE A 29 6.73 -15.69 3.26
N LEU A 30 6.12 -16.36 4.24
CA LEU A 30 4.71 -16.21 4.56
C LEU A 30 4.41 -14.86 5.22
N ILE A 31 5.25 -14.42 6.17
CA ILE A 31 5.05 -13.13 6.84
C ILE A 31 5.30 -11.96 5.89
N ASP A 32 6.28 -12.05 5.01
CA ASP A 32 6.54 -11.00 4.00
C ASP A 32 5.40 -10.88 3.00
N GLY A 33 4.84 -12.01 2.56
CA GLY A 33 3.65 -12.01 1.70
C GLY A 33 2.43 -11.40 2.39
N LEU A 34 2.21 -11.70 3.68
CA LEU A 34 1.12 -11.13 4.46
C LEU A 34 1.31 -9.63 4.69
N ALA A 35 2.53 -9.20 5.03
CA ALA A 35 2.90 -7.80 5.23
C ALA A 35 2.72 -6.99 3.95
N GLN A 36 3.19 -7.51 2.81
CA GLN A 36 3.04 -6.87 1.51
C GLN A 36 1.56 -6.67 1.17
N ASN A 37 0.71 -7.68 1.37
CA ASN A 37 -0.72 -7.57 1.09
C ASN A 37 -1.41 -6.55 2.02
N ALA A 38 -1.03 -6.53 3.31
CA ALA A 38 -1.55 -5.55 4.25
C ALA A 38 -1.13 -4.12 3.89
N TRP A 39 0.14 -3.93 3.52
CA TRP A 39 0.70 -2.63 3.12
C TRP A 39 0.07 -2.11 1.83
N ASP A 40 0.02 -2.94 0.78
CA ASP A 40 -0.51 -2.58 -0.54
C ASP A 40 -2.00 -2.21 -0.48
N THR A 41 -2.77 -2.86 0.39
CA THR A 41 -4.19 -2.54 0.59
C THR A 41 -4.44 -1.48 1.65
N GLY A 42 -3.45 -1.10 2.47
CA GLY A 42 -3.61 -0.19 3.61
C GLY A 42 -4.29 -0.83 4.83
N ALA A 43 -4.43 -2.15 4.88
CA ALA A 43 -5.04 -2.87 6.00
C ALA A 43 -4.22 -2.70 7.29
N GLY A 44 -4.90 -2.52 8.42
CA GLY A 44 -4.24 -2.37 9.73
C GLY A 44 -3.52 -1.04 9.97
N THR A 45 -3.51 -0.12 9.00
CA THR A 45 -2.91 1.22 9.14
C THR A 45 -3.83 2.22 9.85
N GLY A 46 -5.15 2.04 9.73
CA GLY A 46 -6.16 2.99 10.23
C GLY A 46 -6.69 3.97 9.17
N VAL A 47 -6.11 4.00 7.96
CA VAL A 47 -6.52 4.91 6.88
C VAL A 47 -8.00 4.76 6.52
N PHE A 48 -8.50 3.52 6.38
CA PHE A 48 -9.93 3.30 6.08
C PHE A 48 -10.87 3.70 7.22
N LEU A 49 -10.43 3.64 8.48
CA LEU A 49 -11.23 4.14 9.60
C LEU A 49 -11.36 5.65 9.51
N THR A 50 -10.28 6.37 9.21
CA THR A 50 -10.33 7.82 8.98
C THR A 50 -11.24 8.16 7.80
N TYR A 51 -11.10 7.47 6.67
CA TYR A 51 -11.97 7.70 5.51
C TYR A 51 -13.43 7.38 5.75
N SER A 52 -13.73 6.38 6.59
CA SER A 52 -15.11 6.10 6.97
C SER A 52 -15.79 7.26 7.70
N THR A 53 -15.04 8.12 8.41
CA THR A 53 -15.61 9.29 9.11
C THR A 53 -16.06 10.41 8.18
N ILE A 54 -15.56 10.44 6.94
CA ILE A 54 -15.90 11.46 5.93
C ILE A 54 -16.70 10.88 4.76
N MET A 55 -16.96 9.57 4.78
CA MET A 55 -17.71 8.87 3.75
C MET A 55 -19.20 9.16 3.88
N PRO A 56 -19.90 9.58 2.81
CA PRO A 56 -21.34 9.81 2.88
C PRO A 56 -22.08 8.50 3.17
N LYS A 57 -23.12 8.57 4.01
CA LYS A 57 -23.93 7.40 4.43
C LYS A 57 -24.54 6.62 3.28
N SER A 58 -24.71 7.22 2.10
CA SER A 58 -25.26 6.58 0.90
C SER A 58 -24.28 5.64 0.17
N HIS A 59 -22.99 5.64 0.52
CA HIS A 59 -22.00 4.86 -0.21
C HIS A 59 -21.98 3.38 0.22
N LYS A 60 -21.81 2.51 -0.78
CA LYS A 60 -21.82 1.05 -0.64
C LYS A 60 -20.52 0.50 -0.05
N VAL A 61 -20.41 0.49 1.27
CA VAL A 61 -19.21 0.09 2.02
C VAL A 61 -18.79 -1.35 1.70
N VAL A 62 -19.73 -2.31 1.64
CA VAL A 62 -19.42 -3.72 1.42
C VAL A 62 -18.90 -3.92 0.00
N PHE A 63 -19.56 -3.35 -1.00
CA PHE A 63 -19.11 -3.41 -2.38
C PHE A 63 -17.69 -2.84 -2.55
N TYR A 64 -17.41 -1.64 -2.03
CA TYR A 64 -16.09 -1.03 -2.14
C TYR A 64 -15.03 -1.81 -1.35
N SER A 65 -15.37 -2.40 -0.20
CA SER A 65 -14.44 -3.23 0.57
C SER A 65 -13.98 -4.49 -0.18
N LEU A 66 -14.79 -4.99 -1.12
CA LEU A 66 -14.43 -6.11 -1.99
C LEU A 66 -13.72 -5.63 -3.25
N LEU A 67 -14.25 -4.58 -3.89
CA LEU A 67 -13.76 -4.11 -5.18
C LEU A 67 -12.34 -3.56 -5.08
N THR A 68 -12.05 -2.75 -4.05
CA THR A 68 -10.74 -2.12 -3.87
C THR A 68 -9.58 -3.13 -3.83
N PRO A 69 -9.56 -4.15 -2.94
CA PRO A 69 -8.47 -5.11 -2.91
C PRO A 69 -8.40 -5.99 -4.16
N ILE A 70 -9.53 -6.28 -4.82
CA ILE A 70 -9.53 -7.03 -6.09
C ILE A 70 -8.82 -6.22 -7.17
N ILE A 71 -9.22 -4.96 -7.37
CA ILE A 71 -8.59 -4.09 -8.36
C ILE A 71 -7.11 -3.87 -8.03
N ASN A 72 -6.79 -3.64 -6.75
CA ASN A 72 -5.41 -3.49 -6.29
C ASN A 72 -4.55 -4.70 -6.68
N ASN A 73 -4.97 -5.91 -6.29
CA ASN A 73 -4.22 -7.13 -6.58
C ASN A 73 -4.11 -7.43 -8.08
N MET A 74 -5.15 -7.11 -8.87
CA MET A 74 -5.09 -7.21 -10.32
C MET A 74 -4.03 -6.29 -10.91
N ILE A 75 -3.98 -5.02 -10.45
CA ILE A 75 -2.97 -4.05 -10.89
C ILE A 75 -1.57 -4.51 -10.45
N SER A 76 -1.39 -4.95 -9.20
CA SER A 76 -0.12 -5.46 -8.68
C SER A 76 0.39 -6.65 -9.49
N LEU A 77 -0.49 -7.60 -9.87
CA LEU A 77 -0.13 -8.72 -10.73
C LEU A 77 0.24 -8.26 -12.15
N MET A 78 -0.52 -7.32 -12.74
CA MET A 78 -0.21 -6.77 -14.06
C MET A 78 1.15 -6.03 -14.08
N MET A 79 1.46 -5.30 -13.02
CA MET A 79 2.74 -4.63 -12.85
C MET A 79 3.87 -5.63 -12.65
N GLY A 80 3.67 -6.68 -11.86
CA GLY A 80 4.62 -7.79 -11.73
C GLY A 80 4.95 -8.43 -13.07
N ILE A 81 3.92 -8.83 -13.84
CA ILE A 81 4.07 -9.42 -15.18
C ILE A 81 4.84 -8.48 -16.10
N THR A 82 4.49 -7.18 -16.10
CA THR A 82 5.15 -6.18 -16.95
C THR A 82 6.63 -6.04 -16.60
N THR A 83 6.94 -5.98 -15.31
CA THR A 83 8.30 -5.79 -14.79
C THR A 83 9.19 -7.00 -15.05
N PHE A 84 8.70 -8.21 -14.79
CA PHE A 84 9.49 -9.42 -15.04
C PHE A 84 9.67 -9.70 -16.53
N ALA A 85 8.64 -9.49 -17.35
CA ALA A 85 8.78 -9.63 -18.80
C ALA A 85 9.84 -8.68 -19.37
N ALA A 86 9.83 -7.43 -18.90
CA ALA A 86 10.80 -6.39 -19.23
C ALA A 86 12.24 -6.74 -18.79
N ALA A 87 12.41 -7.05 -17.50
CA ALA A 87 13.72 -7.30 -16.91
C ALA A 87 14.38 -8.54 -17.50
N PHE A 88 13.62 -9.64 -17.66
CA PHE A 88 14.14 -10.85 -18.28
C PHE A 88 14.52 -10.64 -19.74
N ASP A 89 13.75 -9.84 -20.49
CA ASP A 89 14.11 -9.55 -21.86
C ASP A 89 15.41 -8.76 -21.98
N TYR A 90 15.53 -7.70 -21.19
CA TYR A 90 16.74 -6.89 -21.17
C TYR A 90 17.96 -7.71 -20.74
N LEU A 91 17.88 -8.39 -19.59
CA LEU A 91 19.00 -9.13 -19.01
C LEU A 91 19.41 -10.32 -19.87
N SER A 92 18.47 -11.04 -20.48
CA SER A 92 18.80 -12.16 -21.38
C SER A 92 19.48 -11.70 -22.67
N ARG A 93 19.23 -10.47 -23.13
CA ARG A 93 19.88 -9.91 -24.33
C ARG A 93 21.28 -9.37 -24.05
N HIS A 94 21.49 -8.78 -22.86
CA HIS A 94 22.77 -8.17 -22.49
C HIS A 94 23.72 -9.16 -21.78
N HIS A 95 23.19 -10.26 -21.22
CA HIS A 95 23.95 -11.33 -20.57
C HIS A 95 23.50 -12.71 -21.09
N PRO A 96 23.79 -13.04 -22.36
CA PRO A 96 23.33 -14.28 -23.00
C PRO A 96 23.86 -15.56 -22.34
N GLU A 97 24.99 -15.48 -21.63
CA GLU A 97 25.59 -16.57 -20.86
C GLU A 97 24.87 -16.86 -19.54
N MET A 98 23.98 -15.97 -19.09
CA MET A 98 23.37 -16.06 -17.77
C MET A 98 22.16 -17.00 -17.76
N THR A 99 22.10 -17.88 -16.76
CA THR A 99 20.93 -18.74 -16.56
C THR A 99 19.73 -17.92 -16.07
N PRO A 100 18.48 -18.37 -16.28
CA PRO A 100 17.30 -17.71 -15.71
C PRO A 100 17.36 -17.53 -14.19
N ASN A 101 18.02 -18.45 -13.48
CA ASN A 101 18.25 -18.33 -12.04
C ASN A 101 19.27 -17.22 -11.73
N GLY A 102 20.32 -17.07 -12.53
CA GLY A 102 21.28 -15.96 -12.39
C GLY A 102 20.62 -14.59 -12.62
N ILE A 103 19.73 -14.50 -13.61
CA ILE A 103 18.90 -13.30 -13.85
C ILE A 103 18.02 -13.00 -12.63
N LEU A 104 17.42 -14.03 -12.03
CA LEU A 104 16.62 -13.88 -10.82
C LEU A 104 17.47 -13.39 -9.63
N GLU A 105 18.70 -13.86 -9.47
CA GLU A 105 19.60 -13.37 -8.40
C GLU A 105 19.94 -11.89 -8.61
N ILE A 106 20.26 -11.45 -9.84
CA ILE A 106 20.44 -10.02 -10.15
C ILE A 106 19.17 -9.22 -9.80
N MET A 107 18.00 -9.75 -10.15
CA MET A 107 16.73 -9.09 -9.82
C MET A 107 16.35 -9.16 -8.32
N LYS A 108 17.04 -9.96 -7.52
CA LYS A 108 16.93 -9.91 -6.05
C LYS A 108 17.89 -8.91 -5.45
N GLU A 109 19.00 -8.62 -6.12
CA GLU A 109 19.93 -7.53 -5.81
C GLU A 109 19.32 -6.16 -6.17
N ASN A 110 18.17 -5.83 -5.57
CA ASN A 110 17.38 -4.63 -5.83
C ASN A 110 17.99 -3.35 -5.26
N GLY A 111 19.32 -3.28 -5.12
CA GLY A 111 19.99 -2.20 -4.41
C GLY A 111 19.52 -2.06 -2.95
N PRO A 112 20.03 -1.06 -2.22
CA PRO A 112 19.57 -0.78 -0.87
C PRO A 112 18.07 -0.40 -0.85
N ALA A 113 17.35 -0.90 0.15
CA ALA A 113 15.92 -0.62 0.41
C ALA A 113 14.94 -0.95 -0.73
N ASN A 114 15.19 -2.00 -1.52
CA ASN A 114 14.31 -2.46 -2.62
C ASN A 114 14.04 -1.41 -3.73
N THR A 115 14.89 -0.40 -3.85
CA THR A 115 14.69 0.73 -4.78
C THR A 115 15.10 0.43 -6.22
N GLY A 116 15.90 -0.60 -6.44
CA GLY A 116 16.54 -0.93 -7.72
C GLY A 116 15.55 -1.29 -8.82
N MET A 117 14.48 -2.04 -8.53
CA MET A 117 13.45 -2.36 -9.55
C MET A 117 12.87 -1.10 -10.18
N THR A 118 12.49 -0.13 -9.36
CA THR A 118 11.84 1.07 -9.86
C THR A 118 12.85 2.08 -10.39
N LEU A 119 13.94 2.36 -9.66
CA LEU A 119 14.85 3.45 -9.99
C LEU A 119 15.98 3.07 -10.96
N VAL A 120 16.31 1.79 -11.06
CA VAL A 120 17.39 1.29 -11.96
C VAL A 120 16.78 0.54 -13.13
N TRP A 121 15.91 -0.44 -12.88
CA TRP A 121 15.44 -1.33 -13.93
C TRP A 121 14.34 -0.74 -14.82
N MET A 122 13.42 0.09 -14.28
CA MET A 122 12.39 0.72 -15.13
C MET A 122 12.96 1.69 -16.18
N PRO A 123 13.92 2.58 -15.87
CA PRO A 123 14.55 3.41 -16.90
C PRO A 123 15.21 2.59 -18.01
N VAL A 124 15.95 1.55 -17.61
CA VAL A 124 16.62 0.61 -18.52
C VAL A 124 15.60 -0.12 -19.41
N PHE A 125 14.45 -0.50 -18.85
CA PHE A 125 13.36 -1.06 -19.62
C PHE A 125 12.83 -0.08 -20.68
N PHE A 126 12.53 1.15 -20.28
CA PHE A 126 11.97 2.15 -21.18
C PHE A 126 12.93 2.55 -22.31
N GLU A 127 14.24 2.43 -22.12
CA GLU A 127 15.23 2.67 -23.18
C GLU A 127 15.02 1.77 -24.43
N ASN A 128 14.40 0.59 -24.26
CA ASN A 128 14.12 -0.32 -25.37
C ASN A 128 12.92 0.12 -26.24
N PHE A 129 12.22 1.19 -25.86
CA PHE A 129 11.06 1.68 -26.60
C PHE A 129 11.43 2.84 -27.55
N PRO A 130 10.80 2.91 -28.74
CA PRO A 130 10.73 4.17 -29.49
C PRO A 130 10.12 5.26 -28.60
N ASN A 131 10.79 6.41 -28.47
CA ASN A 131 10.43 7.48 -27.52
C ASN A 131 10.40 7.06 -26.04
N GLY A 132 11.21 6.07 -25.66
CA GLY A 132 11.31 5.54 -24.30
C GLY A 132 11.47 6.59 -23.21
N ARG A 133 12.25 7.65 -23.46
CA ARG A 133 12.41 8.78 -22.52
C ARG A 133 11.09 9.46 -22.17
N ALA A 134 10.21 9.71 -23.15
CA ALA A 134 8.92 10.34 -22.90
C ALA A 134 8.00 9.43 -22.07
N ILE A 135 7.99 8.14 -22.38
CA ILE A 135 7.21 7.13 -21.63
C ILE A 135 7.73 7.00 -20.20
N CYS A 136 9.05 6.99 -20.02
CA CYS A 136 9.70 6.97 -18.72
C CYS A 136 9.32 8.20 -17.88
N THR A 137 9.32 9.40 -18.46
CA THR A 137 8.89 10.63 -17.78
C THR A 137 7.42 10.54 -17.34
N ILE A 138 6.53 10.05 -18.21
CA ILE A 138 5.11 9.84 -17.87
C ILE A 138 4.98 8.82 -16.74
N PHE A 139 5.73 7.71 -16.79
CA PHE A 139 5.74 6.70 -15.74
C PHE A 139 6.12 7.28 -14.37
N TYR A 140 7.21 8.05 -14.30
CA TYR A 140 7.63 8.66 -13.04
C TYR A 140 6.69 9.77 -12.56
N LEU A 141 6.04 10.48 -13.47
CA LEU A 141 4.98 11.42 -13.12
C LEU A 141 3.78 10.68 -12.50
N CYS A 142 3.35 9.57 -13.11
CA CYS A 142 2.30 8.70 -12.56
C CYS A 142 2.70 8.12 -11.20
N LEU A 143 3.95 7.65 -11.06
CA LEU A 143 4.47 7.13 -9.79
C LEU A 143 4.48 8.22 -8.71
N THR A 144 4.85 9.45 -9.06
CA THR A 144 4.81 10.60 -8.15
C THR A 144 3.39 10.89 -7.69
N ILE A 145 2.43 10.93 -8.62
CA ILE A 145 1.01 11.15 -8.30
C ILE A 145 0.49 10.03 -7.38
N ALA A 146 0.81 8.76 -7.66
CA ALA A 146 0.41 7.62 -6.85
C ALA A 146 1.01 7.67 -5.43
N GLY A 147 2.27 8.09 -5.30
CA GLY A 147 2.91 8.32 -4.00
C GLY A 147 2.27 9.47 -3.23
N LEU A 148 1.96 10.58 -3.92
CA LEU A 148 1.33 11.75 -3.30
C LEU A 148 -0.09 11.45 -2.80
N THR A 149 -0.92 10.73 -3.55
CA THR A 149 -2.27 10.36 -3.10
C THR A 149 -2.24 9.44 -1.87
N SER A 150 -1.27 8.53 -1.81
CA SER A 150 -1.05 7.68 -0.64
C SER A 150 -0.57 8.49 0.57
N LEU A 151 0.36 9.42 0.36
CA LEU A 151 0.86 10.31 1.41
C LEU A 151 -0.25 11.22 1.98
N ILE A 152 -1.13 11.75 1.13
CA ILE A 152 -2.29 12.54 1.56
C ILE A 152 -3.17 11.69 2.48
N SER A 153 -3.43 10.43 2.12
CA SER A 153 -4.25 9.51 2.91
C SER A 153 -3.66 9.25 4.30
N MET A 154 -2.37 8.96 4.38
CA MET A 154 -1.67 8.73 5.65
C MET A 154 -1.54 10.01 6.49
N THR A 155 -1.37 11.16 5.84
CA THR A 155 -1.29 12.45 6.53
C THR A 155 -2.65 12.82 7.13
N GLU A 156 -3.75 12.64 6.38
CA GLU A 156 -5.12 12.92 6.86
C GLU A 156 -5.47 12.06 8.08
N MET A 157 -5.04 10.80 8.11
CA MET A 157 -5.17 9.93 9.27
C MET A 157 -4.56 10.59 10.52
N VAL A 158 -3.32 11.07 10.45
CA VAL A 158 -2.67 11.74 11.58
C VAL A 158 -3.36 13.06 11.94
N VAL A 159 -3.74 13.86 10.94
CA VAL A 159 -4.46 15.13 11.15
C VAL A 159 -5.75 14.90 11.93
N ARG A 160 -6.54 13.89 11.58
CA ARG A 160 -7.80 13.57 12.28
C ARG A 160 -7.57 13.17 13.74
N GLN A 161 -6.52 12.42 14.03
CA GLN A 161 -6.19 12.07 15.42
C GLN A 161 -5.78 13.31 16.23
N VAL A 162 -5.08 14.26 15.60
CA VAL A 162 -4.70 15.53 16.25
C VAL A 162 -5.93 16.43 16.49
N THR A 163 -6.92 16.45 15.58
CA THR A 163 -8.13 17.24 15.79
C THR A 163 -8.99 16.71 16.94
N HIS A 164 -8.98 15.39 17.20
CA HIS A 164 -9.64 14.80 18.38
C HIS A 164 -9.03 15.28 19.72
N LEU A 165 -7.80 15.82 19.70
CA LEU A 165 -7.17 16.50 20.84
C LEU A 165 -7.63 17.97 21.02
N LYS A 166 -8.71 18.38 20.31
CA LYS A 166 -9.28 19.74 20.30
C LYS A 166 -8.36 20.80 19.68
N ILE A 167 -7.44 20.38 18.82
CA ILE A 167 -6.62 21.29 18.00
C ILE A 167 -7.38 21.55 16.71
N ARG A 168 -7.61 22.82 16.37
CA ARG A 168 -8.35 23.21 15.16
C ARG A 168 -7.64 22.68 13.90
N ARG A 169 -8.41 22.16 12.94
CA ARG A 169 -7.88 21.62 11.66
C ARG A 169 -6.95 22.58 10.93
N LYS A 170 -7.28 23.88 10.91
CA LYS A 170 -6.47 24.94 10.27
C LYS A 170 -5.03 25.03 10.80
N ILE A 171 -4.77 24.54 12.01
CA ILE A 171 -3.44 24.47 12.62
C ILE A 171 -2.89 23.05 12.52
N ALA A 172 -3.72 22.03 12.77
CA ALA A 172 -3.30 20.64 12.75
C ALA A 172 -2.75 20.20 11.39
N ALA A 173 -3.45 20.52 10.29
CA ALA A 173 -3.05 20.12 8.94
C ALA A 173 -1.64 20.62 8.54
N PRO A 174 -1.34 21.95 8.55
CA PRO A 174 -0.01 22.42 8.19
C PRO A 174 1.08 21.95 9.16
N LEU A 175 0.76 21.79 10.45
CA LEU A 175 1.71 21.28 11.44
C LEU A 175 2.11 19.83 11.15
N VAL A 176 1.15 18.94 10.89
CA VAL A 176 1.41 17.54 10.56
C VAL A 176 2.16 17.45 9.23
N CYS A 177 1.76 18.19 8.20
CA CYS A 177 2.48 18.24 6.93
C CYS A 177 3.94 18.68 7.11
N ALA A 178 4.18 19.73 7.91
CA ALA A 178 5.53 20.19 8.21
C ALA A 178 6.33 19.12 8.95
N ALA A 179 5.74 18.43 9.93
CA ALA A 179 6.38 17.34 10.65
C ALA A 179 6.75 16.16 9.74
N VAL A 180 5.86 15.77 8.82
CA VAL A 180 6.13 14.71 7.84
C VAL A 180 7.25 15.12 6.88
N CYS A 181 7.22 16.35 6.35
CA CYS A 181 8.28 16.86 5.50
C CYS A 181 9.63 16.90 6.21
N ILE A 182 9.69 17.48 7.42
CA ILE A 182 10.93 17.54 8.21
C ILE A 182 11.43 16.13 8.52
N GLY A 183 10.56 15.23 8.98
CA GLY A 183 10.91 13.84 9.27
C GLY A 183 11.46 13.10 8.05
N GLY A 184 10.85 13.29 6.87
CA GLY A 184 11.32 12.71 5.61
C GLY A 184 12.64 13.31 5.12
N PHE A 185 12.75 14.64 5.04
CA PHE A 185 13.95 15.32 4.53
C PHE A 185 15.15 15.20 5.47
N CYS A 186 14.94 15.13 6.79
CA CYS A 186 16.02 14.95 7.76
C CYS A 186 16.55 13.51 7.81
N ASN A 187 15.92 12.56 7.11
CA ASN A 187 16.26 11.15 7.20
C ASN A 187 16.74 10.58 5.87
N THR A 188 18.03 10.78 5.59
CA THR A 188 18.69 10.30 4.36
C THR A 188 19.33 8.92 4.52
N ASN A 189 19.23 8.29 5.70
CA ASN A 189 19.83 6.99 5.96
C ASN A 189 18.91 5.87 5.46
N LEU A 190 19.30 5.23 4.36
CA LEU A 190 18.53 4.14 3.74
C LEU A 190 18.31 2.95 4.68
N ASN A 191 19.26 2.62 5.56
CA ASN A 191 19.11 1.52 6.51
C ASN A 191 18.06 1.84 7.58
N PHE A 192 17.99 3.11 8.00
CA PHE A 192 16.95 3.55 8.91
C PHE A 192 15.57 3.48 8.23
N LEU A 193 15.44 3.99 7.01
CA LEU A 193 14.19 3.94 6.26
C LEU A 193 13.71 2.51 6.02
N ALA A 194 14.63 1.61 5.63
CA ALA A 194 14.32 0.18 5.49
C ALA A 194 13.87 -0.45 6.81
N ASN A 195 14.51 -0.10 7.93
CA ASN A 195 14.08 -0.58 9.24
C ASN A 195 12.68 -0.08 9.62
N GLN A 196 12.37 1.19 9.35
CA GLN A 196 11.04 1.74 9.63
C GLN A 196 9.96 1.08 8.76
N ASP A 197 10.22 0.92 7.47
CA ASP A 197 9.32 0.25 6.53
C ASP A 197 8.99 -1.18 6.99
N TYR A 198 10.03 -1.96 7.30
CA TYR A 198 9.90 -3.32 7.81
C TYR A 198 9.14 -3.39 9.14
N THR A 199 9.50 -2.52 10.10
CA THR A 199 8.92 -2.51 11.45
C THR A 199 7.43 -2.19 11.41
N TRP A 200 7.04 -1.18 10.65
CA TRP A 200 5.64 -0.74 10.56
C TRP A 200 4.81 -1.60 9.61
N GLY A 201 5.43 -2.22 8.60
CA GLY A 201 4.80 -3.24 7.75
C GLY A 201 4.27 -4.41 8.58
N TYR A 202 5.07 -4.98 9.48
CA TYR A 202 4.60 -6.03 10.39
C TYR A 202 3.69 -5.52 11.50
N GLY A 203 3.90 -4.29 11.97
CA GLY A 203 3.02 -3.63 12.92
C GLY A 203 1.58 -3.55 12.41
N SER A 204 1.38 -3.32 11.11
CA SER A 204 0.06 -3.28 10.48
C SER A 204 -0.71 -4.61 10.63
N ILE A 205 -0.02 -5.75 10.56
CA ILE A 205 -0.63 -7.07 10.73
C ILE A 205 -1.13 -7.23 12.17
N LEU A 206 -0.32 -6.80 13.15
CA LEU A 206 -0.71 -6.83 14.57
C LEU A 206 -1.93 -5.91 14.83
N CYS A 207 -1.94 -4.71 14.26
CA CYS A 207 -3.10 -3.81 14.33
C CYS A 207 -4.36 -4.44 13.72
N GLY A 208 -4.22 -5.12 12.57
CA GLY A 208 -5.30 -5.90 11.96
C GLY A 208 -5.81 -7.04 12.86
N ALA A 209 -4.90 -7.74 13.54
CA ALA A 209 -5.25 -8.78 14.52
C ALA A 209 -6.01 -8.19 15.71
N PHE A 210 -5.59 -7.04 16.23
CA PHE A 210 -6.31 -6.32 17.28
C PHE A 210 -7.71 -5.90 16.83
N LEU A 211 -7.88 -5.45 15.58
CA LEU A 211 -9.20 -5.12 15.04
C LEU A 211 -10.11 -6.36 14.97
N CYS A 212 -9.59 -7.51 14.52
CA CYS A 212 -10.33 -8.76 14.52
C CYS A 212 -10.72 -9.20 15.94
N TYR A 213 -9.81 -9.02 16.90
CA TYR A 213 -10.09 -9.27 18.32
C TYR A 213 -11.20 -8.36 18.86
N LEU A 214 -11.16 -7.06 18.56
CA LEU A 214 -12.21 -6.11 18.98
C LEU A 214 -13.59 -6.51 18.43
N ILE A 215 -13.67 -6.84 17.14
CA ILE A 215 -14.92 -7.32 16.52
C ILE A 215 -15.40 -8.60 17.20
N SER A 216 -14.49 -9.51 17.52
CA SER A 216 -14.79 -10.76 18.23
C SER A 216 -15.27 -10.54 19.67
N ARG A 217 -14.78 -9.49 20.34
CA ARG A 217 -15.17 -9.11 21.70
C ARG A 217 -16.55 -8.46 21.75
N ILE A 218 -16.92 -7.69 20.75
CA ILE A 218 -18.27 -7.12 20.62
C ILE A 218 -19.26 -8.24 20.30
N GLY A 219 -18.91 -9.12 19.36
CA GLY A 219 -19.74 -10.22 18.91
C GLY A 219 -19.83 -10.21 17.39
N VAL A 220 -19.16 -11.16 16.74
CA VAL A 220 -19.00 -11.11 15.27
C VAL A 220 -20.32 -11.17 14.51
N GLU A 221 -21.28 -11.96 15.01
CA GLU A 221 -22.63 -12.03 14.42
C GLU A 221 -23.44 -10.75 14.68
N GLU A 222 -23.27 -10.12 15.85
CA GLU A 222 -23.90 -8.83 16.15
C GLU A 222 -23.37 -7.74 15.22
N VAL A 223 -22.04 -7.63 15.06
CA VAL A 223 -21.41 -6.72 14.10
C VAL A 223 -21.89 -7.00 12.68
N ARG A 224 -21.95 -8.26 12.27
CA ARG A 224 -22.37 -8.64 10.91
C ARG A 224 -23.82 -8.26 10.63
N VAL A 225 -24.74 -8.52 11.56
CA VAL A 225 -26.18 -8.33 11.35
C VAL A 225 -26.62 -6.89 11.65
N GLU A 226 -26.32 -6.40 12.86
CA GLU A 226 -26.85 -5.13 13.35
C GLU A 226 -26.09 -3.92 12.80
N PHE A 227 -24.77 -4.04 12.59
CA PHE A 227 -23.96 -2.92 12.11
C PHE A 227 -23.79 -2.95 10.60
N ILE A 228 -23.42 -4.09 10.01
CA ILE A 228 -23.11 -4.14 8.58
C ILE A 228 -24.38 -4.37 7.74
N ASN A 229 -25.05 -5.51 7.92
CA ASN A 229 -26.14 -5.91 7.02
C ASN A 229 -27.37 -5.02 7.08
N LYS A 230 -27.67 -4.44 8.25
CA LYS A 230 -28.75 -3.48 8.41
C LYS A 230 -28.51 -2.22 7.58
N ILE A 231 -27.31 -1.63 7.69
CA ILE A 231 -26.91 -0.48 6.88
C ILE A 231 -26.91 -0.86 5.39
N SER A 232 -26.36 -2.03 5.05
CA SER A 232 -26.36 -2.53 3.66
C SER A 232 -27.77 -2.64 3.07
N GLU A 233 -28.76 -3.02 3.87
CA GLU A 233 -30.15 -3.10 3.43
C GLU A 233 -30.77 -1.72 3.18
N GLU A 234 -30.49 -0.75 4.06
CA GLU A 234 -30.95 0.65 3.91
C GLU A 234 -30.42 1.29 2.61
N ILE A 235 -29.16 1.02 2.27
CA ILE A 235 -28.48 1.64 1.11
C ILE A 235 -28.45 0.76 -0.16
N LYS A 236 -29.12 -0.40 -0.15
CA LYS A 236 -29.14 -1.38 -1.24
C LYS A 236 -27.73 -1.85 -1.67
N ASP A 237 -26.91 -2.19 -0.69
CA ASP A 237 -25.60 -2.84 -0.83
C ASP A 237 -25.68 -4.36 -0.61
N PHE A 238 -24.59 -5.08 -0.88
CA PHE A 238 -24.49 -6.52 -0.66
C PHE A 238 -24.49 -6.86 0.85
N LYS A 239 -25.22 -7.91 1.21
CA LYS A 239 -25.18 -8.48 2.57
C LYS A 239 -23.95 -9.37 2.74
N VAL A 240 -23.31 -9.26 3.90
CA VAL A 240 -22.15 -10.04 4.29
C VAL A 240 -22.58 -11.44 4.77
N PRO A 241 -22.05 -12.52 4.17
CA PRO A 241 -22.41 -13.89 4.51
C PRO A 241 -21.85 -14.31 5.87
N ARG A 242 -22.42 -15.35 6.48
CA ARG A 242 -21.92 -15.93 7.74
C ARG A 242 -20.46 -16.39 7.69
N ALA A 243 -19.99 -16.78 6.50
CA ALA A 243 -18.59 -17.17 6.29
C ALA A 243 -17.62 -16.05 6.71
N TRP A 244 -17.97 -14.78 6.51
CA TRP A 244 -17.16 -13.64 6.97
C TRP A 244 -16.93 -13.67 8.48
N GLY A 245 -17.96 -14.05 9.25
CA GLY A 245 -17.84 -14.14 10.70
C GLY A 245 -16.83 -15.21 11.13
N ILE A 246 -16.83 -16.37 10.46
CA ILE A 246 -15.84 -17.44 10.68
C ILE A 246 -14.44 -16.97 10.30
N LEU A 247 -14.31 -16.21 9.20
CA LEU A 247 -13.02 -15.67 8.78
C LEU A 247 -12.42 -14.73 9.82
N ILE A 248 -13.20 -13.77 10.33
CA ILE A 248 -12.75 -12.76 11.29
C ILE A 248 -12.52 -13.35 12.69
N ALA A 249 -13.42 -14.22 13.16
CA ALA A 249 -13.36 -14.76 14.52
C ALA A 249 -12.30 -15.85 14.68
N LEU A 250 -12.09 -16.65 13.64
CA LEU A 250 -11.31 -17.89 13.73
C LEU A 250 -10.14 -17.92 12.74
N LEU A 251 -10.43 -17.85 11.43
CA LEU A 251 -9.40 -18.16 10.43
C LEU A 251 -8.26 -17.13 10.43
N VAL A 252 -8.58 -15.83 10.35
CA VAL A 252 -7.59 -14.75 10.26
C VAL A 252 -6.73 -14.67 11.53
N PRO A 253 -7.30 -14.63 12.76
CA PRO A 253 -6.49 -14.64 13.98
C PRO A 253 -5.60 -15.87 14.10
N PHE A 254 -6.11 -17.05 13.72
CA PHE A 254 -5.35 -18.29 13.73
C PHE A 254 -4.17 -18.26 12.73
N GLN A 255 -4.41 -17.79 11.51
CA GLN A 255 -3.36 -17.65 10.49
C GLN A 255 -2.27 -16.68 10.93
N ILE A 256 -2.66 -15.51 11.44
CA ILE A 256 -1.70 -14.52 11.97
C ILE A 256 -0.89 -15.17 13.09
N PHE A 257 -1.54 -15.80 14.08
CA PHE A 257 -0.84 -16.46 15.18
C PHE A 257 0.15 -17.52 14.70
N LEU A 258 -0.27 -18.42 13.80
CA LEU A 258 0.60 -19.48 13.26
C LEU A 258 1.80 -18.92 12.49
N ILE A 259 1.57 -17.96 11.58
CA ILE A 259 2.63 -17.38 10.76
C ILE A 259 3.63 -16.63 11.63
N PHE A 260 3.16 -15.85 12.60
CA PHE A 260 4.05 -15.16 13.54
C PHE A 260 4.86 -16.15 14.38
N MET A 261 4.23 -17.19 14.94
CA MET A 261 4.94 -18.18 15.73
C MET A 261 5.99 -18.94 14.92
N TRP A 262 5.66 -19.33 13.69
CA TRP A 262 6.60 -19.98 12.79
C TRP A 262 7.77 -19.06 12.44
N TRP A 263 7.47 -17.82 12.08
CA TRP A 263 8.49 -16.83 11.75
C TRP A 263 9.44 -16.56 12.93
N ILE A 264 8.91 -16.44 14.14
CA ILE A 264 9.70 -16.29 15.38
C ILE A 264 10.61 -17.50 15.60
N GLU A 265 10.07 -18.71 15.47
CA GLU A 265 10.83 -19.95 15.63
C GLU A 265 11.96 -20.05 14.60
N GLU A 266 11.68 -19.71 13.34
CA GLU A 266 12.66 -19.71 12.26
C GLU A 266 13.80 -18.73 12.54
N ASN A 267 13.47 -17.51 12.97
CA ASN A 267 14.47 -16.49 13.31
C ASN A 267 15.29 -16.87 14.55
N ALA A 268 14.64 -17.44 15.58
CA ALA A 268 15.35 -17.95 16.76
C ALA A 268 16.32 -19.10 16.38
N ARG A 269 15.92 -19.99 15.47
CA ARG A 269 16.78 -21.07 14.99
C ARG A 269 17.94 -20.56 14.15
N LYS A 270 17.69 -19.65 13.19
CA LYS A 270 18.71 -19.02 12.35
C LYS A 270 19.75 -18.27 13.19
N SER A 271 19.30 -17.46 14.14
CA SER A 271 20.18 -16.71 15.03
C SER A 271 21.10 -17.62 15.86
N HIS A 272 20.56 -18.72 16.37
CA HIS A 272 21.33 -19.71 17.11
C HIS A 272 22.40 -20.39 16.24
N LEU A 273 22.04 -20.77 15.00
CA LEU A 273 22.94 -21.42 14.05
C LEU A 273 24.07 -20.48 13.61
N MET A 274 23.76 -19.24 13.21
CA MET A 274 24.77 -18.26 12.81
C MET A 274 25.75 -17.98 13.95
N ARG A 275 25.23 -17.79 15.18
CA ARG A 275 26.07 -17.60 16.36
C ARG A 275 27.02 -18.78 16.57
N LYS A 276 26.53 -20.01 16.39
CA LYS A 276 27.35 -21.21 16.51
C LYS A 276 28.43 -21.27 15.43
N GLU A 277 28.11 -20.96 14.18
CA GLU A 277 29.08 -20.95 13.07
C GLU A 277 30.18 -19.90 13.25
N LEU A 278 29.82 -18.68 13.66
CA LEU A 278 30.77 -17.62 13.99
C LEU A 278 31.71 -18.00 15.13
N ILE A 279 31.17 -18.61 16.19
CA ILE A 279 31.99 -19.12 17.29
C ILE A 279 32.96 -20.17 16.77
N LEU A 280 32.48 -21.14 15.98
CA LEU A 280 33.32 -22.19 15.39
C LEU A 280 34.37 -21.64 14.43
N GLU A 281 34.09 -20.54 13.72
CA GLU A 281 35.05 -19.84 12.86
C GLU A 281 36.15 -19.18 13.69
N HIS A 282 35.79 -18.45 14.75
CA HIS A 282 36.79 -17.84 15.64
C HIS A 282 37.62 -18.89 16.38
N ILE A 283 37.02 -20.03 16.74
CA ILE A 283 37.76 -21.16 17.33
C ILE A 283 38.76 -21.72 16.32
N ARG A 284 38.34 -21.91 15.05
CA ARG A 284 39.23 -22.36 13.97
C ARG A 284 40.37 -21.38 13.70
N ASN A 285 40.12 -20.09 13.84
CA ASN A 285 41.10 -19.02 13.62
C ASN A 285 41.95 -18.70 14.87
N GLY A 286 41.71 -19.38 16.00
CA GLY A 286 42.45 -19.17 17.26
C GLY A 286 42.18 -17.83 17.94
N THR A 287 41.15 -17.10 17.51
CA THR A 287 40.79 -15.76 18.00
C THR A 287 39.57 -15.76 18.93
N TRP A 288 39.03 -16.93 19.26
CA TRP A 288 37.82 -17.01 20.08
C TRP A 288 38.08 -16.66 21.56
N ASP A 289 37.37 -15.65 22.04
CA ASP A 289 37.30 -15.28 23.45
C ASP A 289 35.84 -15.42 23.96
N PRO A 290 35.55 -16.26 24.97
CA PRO A 290 34.22 -16.39 25.55
C PRO A 290 33.70 -15.10 26.23
N HIS A 291 34.57 -14.16 26.59
CA HIS A 291 34.21 -12.90 27.24
C HIS A 291 34.00 -11.75 26.26
N ASP A 292 34.45 -11.87 25.01
CA ASP A 292 34.23 -10.83 24.00
C ASP A 292 32.85 -10.95 23.34
N ARG A 293 31.95 -10.03 23.70
CA ARG A 293 30.60 -9.96 23.12
C ARG A 293 30.59 -9.59 21.63
N ARG A 294 31.65 -8.96 21.12
CA ARG A 294 31.75 -8.57 19.70
C ARG A 294 32.03 -9.79 18.80
N ILE A 295 32.78 -10.75 19.32
CA ILE A 295 33.11 -12.01 18.64
C ILE A 295 31.92 -12.99 18.67
N ASN A 296 31.18 -13.00 19.78
CA ASN A 296 30.12 -13.96 20.04
C ASN A 296 28.72 -13.51 19.56
N LYS A 297 28.59 -12.36 18.88
CA LYS A 297 27.33 -11.86 18.30
C LYS A 297 27.50 -11.69 16.78
N PRO A 298 26.64 -12.30 15.94
CA PRO A 298 26.75 -12.15 14.49
C PRO A 298 26.54 -10.70 14.05
N PRO A 299 27.31 -10.20 13.06
CA PRO A 299 27.16 -8.84 12.53
C PRO A 299 25.83 -8.62 11.80
N GLU A 300 25.29 -9.67 11.17
CA GLU A 300 23.98 -9.65 10.49
C GLU A 300 22.81 -9.99 11.41
N LEU A 301 23.06 -10.29 12.68
CA LEU A 301 22.01 -10.35 13.69
C LEU A 301 21.63 -8.93 14.11
N HIS A 302 21.25 -8.11 13.15
CA HIS A 302 20.28 -7.08 13.46
C HIS A 302 19.07 -7.86 13.99
N ASP A 303 18.81 -7.66 15.27
CA ASP A 303 17.70 -8.27 15.97
C ASP A 303 16.38 -7.69 15.41
N ASP A 304 16.12 -7.80 14.10
CA ASP A 304 15.07 -7.05 13.39
C ASP A 304 13.74 -7.20 14.09
N PHE A 305 13.44 -8.42 14.55
CA PHE A 305 12.25 -8.69 15.33
C PHE A 305 12.27 -8.13 16.76
N ILE A 306 13.38 -8.25 17.51
CA ILE A 306 13.44 -7.71 18.89
C ILE A 306 13.40 -6.19 18.83
N TRP A 307 14.06 -5.58 17.85
CA TRP A 307 13.96 -4.15 17.56
C TRP A 307 12.55 -3.75 17.17
N CYS A 308 11.84 -4.56 16.37
CA CYS A 308 10.41 -4.34 16.11
C CYS A 308 9.61 -4.35 17.42
N ILE A 309 9.77 -5.37 18.27
CA ILE A 309 9.06 -5.46 19.56
C ILE A 309 9.36 -4.25 20.44
N LEU A 310 10.62 -3.85 20.55
CA LEU A 310 11.03 -2.70 21.35
C LEU A 310 10.39 -1.40 20.82
N GLN A 311 10.44 -1.18 19.50
CA GLN A 311 9.82 -0.01 18.86
C GLN A 311 8.29 0.00 19.05
N TRP A 312 7.62 -1.13 18.80
CA TRP A 312 6.19 -1.27 19.02
C TRP A 312 5.81 -1.05 20.49
N THR A 313 6.55 -1.62 21.43
CA THR A 313 6.29 -1.47 22.86
C THR A 313 6.44 -0.01 23.29
N LEU A 314 7.51 0.65 22.84
CA LEU A 314 7.74 2.06 23.13
C LEU A 314 6.58 2.93 22.63
N VAL A 315 6.15 2.71 21.38
CA VAL A 315 5.05 3.47 20.78
C VAL A 315 3.72 3.15 21.45
N MET A 316 3.41 1.89 21.73
CA MET A 316 2.17 1.49 22.39
C MET A 316 2.08 2.03 23.82
N VAL A 317 3.18 2.00 24.58
CA VAL A 317 3.24 2.62 25.91
C VAL A 317 3.04 4.13 25.80
N GLY A 318 3.74 4.79 24.87
CA GLY A 318 3.59 6.22 24.63
C GLY A 318 2.15 6.62 24.27
N LEU A 319 1.53 5.92 23.32
CA LEU A 319 0.14 6.14 22.91
C LEU A 319 -0.84 5.82 24.04
N SER A 320 -0.61 4.78 24.84
CA SER A 320 -1.44 4.45 25.99
C SER A 320 -1.36 5.53 27.07
N MET A 321 -0.18 6.06 27.34
CA MET A 321 0.02 7.18 28.27
C MET A 321 -0.67 8.44 27.76
N LEU A 322 -0.52 8.76 26.47
CA LEU A 322 -1.20 9.90 25.85
C LEU A 322 -2.73 9.75 25.94
N ASN A 323 -3.26 8.55 25.64
CA ASN A 323 -4.68 8.27 25.74
C ASN A 323 -5.19 8.39 27.18
N ARG A 324 -4.45 7.88 28.17
CA ARG A 324 -4.83 8.04 29.59
C ARG A 324 -4.80 9.50 30.04
N ALA A 325 -3.80 10.27 29.60
CA ALA A 325 -3.73 11.70 29.91
C ALA A 325 -4.89 12.48 29.27
N TYR A 326 -5.23 12.13 28.02
CA TYR A 326 -6.40 12.65 27.34
C TYR A 326 -7.69 12.32 28.10
N GLU A 327 -7.88 11.05 28.45
CA GLU A 327 -9.04 10.61 29.21
C GLU A 327 -9.14 11.34 30.56
N PHE A 328 -8.05 11.43 31.32
CA PHE A 328 -8.03 12.14 32.59
C PHE A 328 -8.46 13.61 32.45
N LYS A 329 -8.01 14.30 31.39
CA LYS A 329 -8.30 15.72 31.18
C LYS A 329 -9.67 15.98 30.55
N TRP A 330 -10.17 15.07 29.71
CA TRP A 330 -11.30 15.35 28.81
C TRP A 330 -12.47 14.35 28.89
N ARG A 331 -12.32 13.19 29.55
CA ARG A 331 -13.35 12.13 29.59
C ARG A 331 -14.61 12.46 30.40
N HIS A 332 -14.76 13.69 30.91
CA HIS A 332 -16.03 14.11 31.51
C HIS A 332 -17.16 14.40 30.50
N LYS A 333 -16.91 14.34 29.18
CA LYS A 333 -17.94 14.44 28.15
C LYS A 333 -17.55 13.63 26.91
N PHE A 334 -18.05 12.40 26.81
CA PHE A 334 -18.21 11.73 25.52
C PHE A 334 -19.65 11.23 25.46
N ASP A 335 -20.56 12.12 25.06
CA ASP A 335 -21.69 11.68 24.26
C ASP A 335 -21.10 11.39 22.89
N LEU A 336 -21.02 10.11 22.52
CA LEU A 336 -20.37 9.61 21.30
C LEU A 336 -20.96 10.16 19.98
N PHE A 337 -21.95 11.05 20.06
CA PHE A 337 -22.75 11.54 18.95
C PHE A 337 -22.73 13.07 18.77
N ASP A 338 -22.13 13.83 19.68
CA ASP A 338 -22.02 15.29 19.57
C ASP A 338 -20.62 15.70 19.08
N ASP A 339 -20.27 15.30 17.85
CA ASP A 339 -19.16 15.93 17.11
C ASP A 339 -19.74 17.07 16.26
N PRO A 340 -19.58 18.35 16.64
CA PRO A 340 -20.13 19.47 15.87
C PRO A 340 -19.50 19.62 14.47
N GLU A 341 -18.39 18.91 14.16
CA GLU A 341 -17.83 18.83 12.80
C GLU A 341 -18.41 17.66 11.97
N ALA A 342 -19.14 16.72 12.58
CA ALA A 342 -19.83 15.65 11.83
C ALA A 342 -21.11 16.15 11.14
N GLU A 343 -21.68 17.27 11.60
CA GLU A 343 -22.82 17.93 10.97
C GLU A 343 -22.43 18.94 9.88
N THR A 344 -21.16 19.32 9.78
CA THR A 344 -20.70 20.13 8.65
C THR A 344 -20.54 19.23 7.44
N GLU A 345 -21.46 19.36 6.47
CA GLU A 345 -21.26 18.84 5.11
C GLU A 345 -19.83 19.16 4.64
N PRO A 346 -19.17 18.24 3.88
CA PRO A 346 -17.84 18.52 3.34
C PRO A 346 -17.91 19.83 2.58
N THR A 347 -17.17 20.83 3.09
CA THR A 347 -17.22 22.19 2.57
C THR A 347 -16.45 22.24 1.25
N THR A 348 -17.02 21.67 0.19
CA THR A 348 -16.70 22.06 -1.19
C THR A 348 -17.41 23.38 -1.46
N GLN A 349 -17.00 24.45 -0.76
CA GLN A 349 -17.26 25.80 -1.22
C GLN A 349 -16.27 26.08 -2.36
N PHE A 350 -16.71 25.76 -3.58
CA PHE A 350 -16.22 26.50 -4.73
C PHE A 350 -16.62 27.98 -4.54
N PRO A 351 -15.79 28.96 -4.94
CA PRO A 351 -16.10 30.37 -4.71
C PRO A 351 -17.42 30.73 -5.40
N GLU A 352 -18.46 31.04 -4.62
CA GLU A 352 -19.71 31.59 -5.13
C GLU A 352 -19.46 33.00 -5.63
N GLY A 353 -19.53 33.17 -6.95
CA GLY A 353 -19.23 34.44 -7.60
C GLY A 353 -19.51 34.46 -9.10
N SER A 354 -20.64 33.91 -9.55
CA SER A 354 -21.29 34.38 -10.79
C SER A 354 -22.74 33.92 -10.82
N THR A 355 -23.66 34.84 -10.52
CA THR A 355 -25.07 34.72 -10.88
C THR A 355 -25.20 34.56 -12.39
N SER A 356 -25.63 33.38 -12.85
CA SER A 356 -26.29 33.23 -14.15
C SER A 356 -27.58 32.45 -13.94
N GLN A 357 -28.68 33.03 -14.42
CA GLN A 357 -30.03 32.46 -14.39
C GLN A 357 -30.04 31.08 -15.06
N PRO A 358 -30.94 30.16 -14.66
CA PRO A 358 -31.06 28.86 -15.30
C PRO A 358 -31.48 29.04 -16.77
N ALA A 359 -30.58 28.71 -17.68
CA ALA A 359 -30.92 28.57 -19.09
C ALA A 359 -31.86 27.37 -19.25
N GLN A 360 -33.06 27.61 -19.77
CA GLN A 360 -33.97 26.53 -20.14
C GLN A 360 -33.36 25.69 -21.26
N PRO A 361 -33.49 24.34 -21.22
CA PRO A 361 -33.01 23.49 -22.29
C PRO A 361 -33.82 23.75 -23.56
N LYS A 362 -33.12 24.08 -24.65
CA LYS A 362 -33.72 24.47 -25.94
C LYS A 362 -33.97 23.32 -26.91
N TYR A 363 -34.02 22.08 -26.41
CA TYR A 363 -34.27 20.90 -27.25
C TYR A 363 -35.16 19.89 -26.51
N GLU A 364 -36.36 19.66 -27.06
CA GLU A 364 -37.28 18.61 -26.65
C GLU A 364 -36.74 17.24 -27.06
N VAL A 365 -37.03 16.22 -26.25
CA VAL A 365 -36.57 14.82 -26.37
C VAL A 365 -37.27 14.06 -27.52
N SER A 366 -37.85 14.77 -28.50
CA SER A 366 -38.54 14.19 -29.66
C SER A 366 -37.66 13.98 -30.90
N ASP A 367 -36.43 14.52 -30.93
CA ASP A 367 -35.62 14.61 -32.16
C ASP A 367 -34.39 13.67 -32.21
N LEU A 368 -34.34 12.65 -31.35
CA LEU A 368 -33.26 11.64 -31.42
C LEU A 368 -33.70 10.44 -32.28
N PRO A 369 -32.97 10.11 -33.37
CA PRO A 369 -33.30 8.98 -34.22
C PRO A 369 -33.16 7.66 -33.43
N SER A 370 -34.09 6.74 -33.67
CA SER A 370 -34.13 5.45 -32.98
C SER A 370 -32.93 4.57 -33.34
N TYR A 371 -32.58 3.66 -32.43
CA TYR A 371 -31.36 2.83 -32.43
C TYR A 371 -31.14 1.98 -33.71
N GLU A 372 -32.15 1.82 -34.57
CA GLU A 372 -32.04 1.07 -35.83
C GLU A 372 -31.46 1.88 -37.00
N GLU A 373 -31.44 3.22 -36.96
CA GLU A 373 -30.92 4.05 -38.07
C GLU A 373 -29.39 4.18 -38.10
N VAL A 374 -28.70 3.93 -36.98
CA VAL A 374 -27.24 4.12 -36.86
C VAL A 374 -26.44 2.98 -37.52
N THR A 375 -27.05 1.83 -37.79
CA THR A 375 -26.33 0.61 -38.20
C THR A 375 -26.10 0.45 -39.71
N ARG A 376 -26.50 1.41 -40.57
CA ARG A 376 -26.42 1.26 -42.04
C ARG A 376 -25.53 2.21 -42.82
N SER A 377 -24.71 3.05 -42.18
CA SER A 377 -23.84 3.99 -42.91
C SER A 377 -22.35 3.60 -42.80
N PRO A 378 -21.65 3.27 -43.91
CA PRO A 378 -20.20 3.02 -43.87
C PRO A 378 -19.45 4.36 -43.92
N VAL A 379 -18.83 4.76 -42.82
CA VAL A 379 -17.99 5.97 -42.79
C VAL A 379 -16.55 5.60 -43.10
N SER A 380 -16.04 6.10 -44.23
CA SER A 380 -14.61 6.08 -44.58
C SER A 380 -13.88 7.20 -43.84
N LEU A 381 -12.73 6.88 -43.23
CA LEU A 381 -11.87 7.84 -42.50
C LEU A 381 -10.85 8.46 -43.46
N ASN A 382 -10.93 9.79 -43.64
CA ASN A 382 -9.96 10.58 -44.42
C ASN A 382 -8.91 11.22 -43.48
N PRO A 383 -7.58 11.04 -43.68
CA PRO A 383 -6.54 11.43 -42.71
C PRO A 383 -6.27 12.94 -42.55
N ALA A 384 -6.95 13.82 -43.30
CA ALA A 384 -6.60 15.25 -43.35
C ALA A 384 -7.10 16.09 -42.15
N ASN A 385 -7.94 15.56 -41.27
CA ASN A 385 -8.56 16.34 -40.18
C ASN A 385 -7.84 16.27 -38.82
N LEU A 386 -6.67 15.61 -38.74
CA LEU A 386 -5.93 15.42 -37.48
C LEU A 386 -4.82 16.47 -37.22
N SER A 387 -4.61 17.43 -38.11
CA SER A 387 -3.46 18.36 -38.03
C SER A 387 -3.79 19.80 -37.59
N ALA A 388 -4.95 20.09 -37.01
CA ALA A 388 -5.41 21.48 -36.80
C ALA A 388 -5.65 21.93 -35.33
N SER A 389 -5.19 21.19 -34.31
CA SER A 389 -5.49 21.53 -32.91
C SER A 389 -4.28 21.65 -31.95
N PHE A 390 -3.06 21.78 -32.47
CA PHE A 390 -1.87 22.07 -31.65
C PHE A 390 -1.10 23.29 -32.17
N THR A 391 -1.55 24.50 -31.81
CA THR A 391 -0.71 25.70 -31.82
C THR A 391 -1.18 26.67 -30.74
N ASN A 392 -0.41 26.80 -29.65
CA ASN A 392 -0.39 28.05 -28.87
C ASN A 392 1.08 28.38 -28.51
N PRO A 393 1.63 29.54 -28.92
CA PRO A 393 3.03 29.87 -28.76
C PRO A 393 3.25 30.80 -27.56
N ALA A 394 3.84 30.30 -26.49
CA ALA A 394 4.50 31.14 -25.49
C ALA A 394 5.45 30.27 -24.67
N PHE A 395 6.74 30.31 -25.00
CA PHE A 395 7.91 30.16 -24.10
C PHE A 395 9.14 29.93 -24.99
N THR A 396 9.85 31.01 -25.32
CA THR A 396 11.23 30.97 -25.81
C THR A 396 12.21 31.18 -24.65
N PRO A 397 13.45 30.65 -24.75
CA PRO A 397 14.30 30.38 -23.60
C PRO A 397 15.30 31.51 -23.31
N ARG A 398 15.73 31.58 -22.03
CA ARG A 398 17.08 31.98 -21.64
C ARG A 398 17.66 30.92 -20.72
#